data_AF-A0A7Y8LSH7-F1
#
_entry.id   AF-A0A7Y8LSH7-F1
#
_cell.length_a   1.000
_cell.length_b   1.000
_cell.length_c   1.000
_cell.angle_alpha   90.00
_cell.angle_beta   90.00
_cell.angle_gamma   90.00
#
_symmetry.space_group_name_H-M   'P 1'
#
loop_
_entity.id
_entity.type
_entity.pdbx_description
1 polymer ?
#
loop_
_entity_poly.entity_id
_entity_poly.type
_entity_poly.pdbx_seq_one_letter_code
_entity_poly.pdbx_strand_id
1 'polypeptide(L)'
;VPGGCAPFFPGAPAYAQEMLQWARRGTGCEGEPACFLPQHALHAGAFAAATLLTAGLAGLAFATVLFGWMGAYAAGLAGATGQPALAVLLAWHPWAVVRVAAYVALGVALAEPLARRGLPRLPGRGRWLAAGLAGLLLDVLLKATLAQLWRRAVLLPLLQ
;
A
#
# COMPACT_ATOMS: atom_id res chain seq x y z
N VAL A 1 16.73 -4.91 -13.92
CA VAL A 1 16.72 -3.47 -13.54
C VAL A 1 15.39 -3.19 -12.86
N PRO A 2 15.30 -2.45 -11.74
CA PRO A 2 14.00 -1.98 -11.24
C PRO A 2 13.26 -1.24 -12.36
N GLY A 3 11.95 -1.43 -12.47
CA GLY A 3 11.17 -0.92 -13.62
C GLY A 3 11.41 0.57 -13.84
N GLY A 4 11.50 1.00 -15.11
CA GLY A 4 12.04 2.32 -15.48
C GLY A 4 11.37 3.54 -14.84
N CYS A 5 10.19 3.37 -14.23
CA CYS A 5 9.49 4.41 -13.48
C CYS A 5 9.95 4.58 -12.03
N ALA A 6 10.69 3.63 -11.45
CA ALA A 6 11.10 3.66 -10.04
C ALA A 6 11.91 4.92 -9.63
N PRO A 7 12.78 5.52 -10.47
CA PRO A 7 13.47 6.76 -10.14
C PRO A 7 12.55 7.97 -9.94
N PHE A 8 11.33 7.97 -10.50
CA PHE A 8 10.37 9.07 -10.34
C PHE A 8 9.61 9.01 -9.01
N PHE A 9 9.77 7.94 -8.22
CA PHE A 9 9.09 7.76 -6.94
C PHE A 9 10.10 7.77 -5.78
N PRO A 10 10.16 8.84 -4.97
CA PRO A 10 11.09 8.94 -3.85
C PRO A 10 10.99 7.73 -2.91
N GLY A 11 12.12 7.10 -2.59
CA GLY A 11 12.18 5.92 -1.71
C GLY A 11 11.84 4.57 -2.38
N ALA A 12 11.28 4.54 -3.60
CA ALA A 12 10.86 3.30 -4.25
C ALA A 12 11.99 2.26 -4.46
N PRO A 13 13.25 2.65 -4.80
CA PRO A 13 14.34 1.69 -4.91
C PRO A 13 14.70 1.03 -3.57
N ALA A 14 14.69 1.78 -2.47
CA ALA A 14 14.98 1.26 -1.14
C ALA A 14 13.87 0.31 -0.65
N TYR A 15 12.60 0.72 -0.84
CA TYR A 15 11.44 -0.14 -0.57
C TYR A 15 11.50 -1.45 -1.37
N ALA A 16 11.78 -1.38 -2.67
CA ALA A 16 11.89 -2.58 -3.52
C ALA A 16 13.02 -3.51 -3.07
N GLN A 17 14.16 -2.95 -2.63
CA GLN A 17 15.27 -3.75 -2.08
C GLN A 17 14.88 -4.42 -0.76
N GLU A 18 14.24 -3.71 0.17
CA GLU A 18 13.78 -4.29 1.44
C GLU A 18 12.76 -5.42 1.18
N MET A 19 11.76 -5.18 0.33
CA MET A 19 10.73 -6.16 0.00
C MET A 19 11.30 -7.40 -0.70
N LEU A 20 12.32 -7.26 -1.56
CA LEU A 20 13.01 -8.39 -2.17
C LEU A 20 13.89 -9.16 -1.17
N GLN A 21 14.52 -8.46 -0.21
CA GLN A 21 15.24 -9.12 0.88
C GLN A 21 14.29 -9.90 1.79
N TRP A 22 13.15 -9.30 2.16
CA TRP A 22 12.09 -9.98 2.90
C TRP A 22 11.55 -11.18 2.12
N ALA A 23 11.23 -11.05 0.83
CA ALA A 23 10.72 -12.15 0.03
C ALA A 23 11.68 -13.35 0.01
N ARG A 24 12.99 -13.11 -0.14
CA ARG A 24 14.03 -14.14 -0.15
C ARG A 24 14.32 -14.74 1.22
N ARG A 25 14.48 -13.91 2.26
CA ARG A 25 15.04 -14.32 3.56
C ARG A 25 14.00 -14.42 4.69
N GLY A 26 12.88 -13.71 4.57
CA GLY A 26 11.86 -13.56 5.61
C GLY A 26 12.15 -12.49 6.65
N THR A 27 13.32 -11.85 6.57
CA THR A 27 13.78 -10.76 7.44
C THR A 27 13.44 -9.41 6.83
N GLY A 28 12.89 -8.48 7.61
CA GLY A 28 12.49 -7.14 7.17
C GLY A 28 11.17 -6.71 7.80
N CYS A 29 10.81 -5.43 7.69
CA CYS A 29 9.67 -4.89 8.40
C CYS A 29 8.32 -5.42 7.91
N GLU A 30 8.23 -5.92 6.67
CA GLU A 30 7.01 -6.48 6.10
C GLU A 30 6.41 -7.64 6.91
N GLY A 31 7.25 -8.40 7.63
CA GLY A 31 6.82 -9.52 8.48
C GLY A 31 6.82 -9.24 9.98
N GLU A 32 7.13 -8.02 10.43
CA GLU A 32 7.34 -7.67 11.85
C GLU A 32 6.37 -6.56 12.28
N PRO A 33 5.30 -6.88 13.04
CA PRO A 33 4.31 -5.89 13.49
C PRO A 33 4.91 -4.68 14.20
N ALA A 34 5.95 -4.88 15.03
CA ALA A 34 6.60 -3.78 15.73
C ALA A 34 7.24 -2.75 14.78
N CYS A 35 7.62 -3.15 13.56
CA CYS A 35 8.18 -2.24 12.56
C CYS A 35 7.13 -1.70 11.57
N PHE A 36 6.24 -2.53 11.02
CA PHE A 36 5.30 -2.03 10.00
C PHE A 36 4.14 -1.23 10.58
N LEU A 37 3.71 -1.46 11.83
CA LEU A 37 2.59 -0.74 12.42
C LEU A 37 2.84 0.78 12.53
N PRO A 38 3.99 1.26 13.06
CA PRO A 38 4.32 2.68 13.03
C PRO A 38 4.33 3.29 11.61
N GLN A 39 4.86 2.56 10.62
CA GLN A 39 4.89 3.03 9.23
C GLN A 39 3.48 3.12 8.63
N HIS A 40 2.63 2.11 8.86
CA HIS A 40 1.24 2.10 8.40
C HIS A 40 0.43 3.21 9.05
N ALA A 41 0.58 3.43 10.36
CA ALA A 41 -0.05 4.54 11.07
C ALA A 41 0.41 5.91 10.55
N LEU A 42 1.71 6.08 10.30
CA LEU A 42 2.27 7.30 9.72
C LEU A 42 1.72 7.55 8.31
N HIS A 43 1.70 6.54 7.45
CA HIS A 43 1.15 6.67 6.09
C HIS A 43 -0.35 6.98 6.10
N ALA A 44 -1.14 6.33 6.96
CA ALA A 44 -2.57 6.59 7.08
C ALA A 44 -2.84 8.01 7.62
N GLY A 45 -2.08 8.45 8.62
CA GLY A 45 -2.16 9.81 9.15
C GLY A 45 -1.76 10.87 8.14
N ALA A 46 -0.65 10.66 7.42
CA ALA A 46 -0.18 11.55 6.35
C ALA A 46 -1.20 11.63 5.19
N PHE A 47 -1.74 10.49 4.73
CA PHE A 47 -2.79 10.45 3.72
C PHE A 47 -4.05 11.19 4.18
N ALA A 48 -4.50 10.96 5.42
CA ALA A 48 -5.69 11.60 5.97
C ALA A 48 -5.53 13.12 6.08
N ALA A 49 -4.39 13.59 6.61
CA ALA A 49 -4.07 15.01 6.71
C ALA A 49 -3.96 15.67 5.33
N ALA A 50 -3.20 15.07 4.40
CA ALA A 50 -3.06 15.57 3.03
C ALA A 50 -4.42 15.65 2.32
N THR A 51 -5.27 14.64 2.48
CA THR A 51 -6.62 14.59 1.91
C THR A 51 -7.51 15.70 2.48
N LEU A 52 -7.57 15.85 3.81
CA LEU A 52 -8.37 16.87 4.49
C LEU A 52 -7.95 18.30 4.09
N LEU A 53 -6.64 18.56 4.03
CA LEU A 53 -6.08 19.89 3.78
C LEU A 53 -6.15 20.32 2.30
N THR A 54 -6.38 19.39 1.37
CA THR A 54 -6.34 19.66 -0.09
C THR A 54 -7.55 19.14 -0.87
N ALA A 55 -8.65 18.82 -0.19
CA ALA A 55 -9.84 18.21 -0.79
C ALA A 55 -9.52 16.92 -1.59
N GLY A 56 -8.52 16.17 -1.15
CA GLY A 56 -8.06 14.92 -1.76
C GLY A 56 -6.86 15.02 -2.70
N LEU A 57 -6.50 16.20 -3.22
CA LEU A 57 -5.47 16.31 -4.28
C LEU A 57 -4.09 15.80 -3.84
N ALA A 58 -3.59 16.24 -2.68
CA ALA A 58 -2.32 15.76 -2.13
C ALA A 58 -2.42 14.33 -1.58
N GLY A 59 -3.62 13.89 -1.18
CA GLY A 59 -3.90 12.50 -0.84
C GLY A 59 -3.70 11.55 -2.03
N LEU A 60 -4.21 11.93 -3.21
CA LEU A 60 -3.99 11.20 -4.46
C LEU A 60 -2.51 11.18 -4.85
N ALA A 61 -1.80 12.31 -4.75
CA ALA A 61 -0.36 12.37 -5.02
C ALA A 61 0.43 11.43 -4.09
N PHE A 62 0.15 11.45 -2.79
CA PHE A 62 0.77 10.55 -1.81
C PHE A 62 0.45 9.08 -2.08
N ALA A 63 -0.82 8.74 -2.38
CA ALA A 63 -1.22 7.38 -2.75
C ALA A 63 -0.49 6.90 -4.03
N THR A 64 -0.24 7.80 -4.99
CA THR A 64 0.50 7.50 -6.22
C THR A 64 1.96 7.17 -5.92
N VAL A 65 2.61 7.86 -4.97
CA VAL A 65 3.98 7.53 -4.54
C VAL A 65 4.02 6.12 -3.93
N LEU A 66 3.10 5.79 -3.02
CA LEU A 66 3.01 4.45 -2.43
C LEU A 66 2.70 3.35 -3.47
N PHE A 67 1.90 3.66 -4.50
CA PHE A 67 1.66 2.75 -5.62
C PHE A 67 2.93 2.56 -6.46
N GLY A 68 3.71 3.61 -6.67
CA GLY A 68 5.03 3.57 -7.30
C GLY A 68 6.05 2.69 -6.56
N TRP A 69 5.99 2.66 -5.23
CA TRP A 69 6.80 1.75 -4.40
C TRP A 69 6.43 0.28 -4.68
N MET A 70 5.14 -0.06 -4.69
CA MET A 70 4.66 -1.39 -5.07
C MET A 70 5.05 -1.76 -6.51
N GLY A 71 4.97 -0.82 -7.45
CA GLY A 71 5.39 -1.02 -8.83
C GLY A 71 6.89 -1.30 -8.98
N ALA A 72 7.74 -0.60 -8.22
CA ALA A 72 9.18 -0.85 -8.18
C ALA A 72 9.51 -2.23 -7.61
N TYR A 73 8.80 -2.65 -6.55
CA TYR A 73 8.90 -4.01 -6.00
C TYR A 73 8.47 -5.08 -7.01
N ALA A 74 7.29 -4.92 -7.64
CA ALA A 74 6.76 -5.88 -8.60
C ALA A 74 7.68 -6.06 -9.82
N ALA A 75 8.24 -4.97 -10.35
CA ALA A 75 9.23 -5.03 -11.43
C ALA A 75 10.55 -5.66 -10.96
N GLY A 76 10.97 -5.41 -9.72
CA GLY A 76 12.13 -6.06 -9.11
C GLY A 76 11.95 -7.58 -8.93
N LEU A 77 10.75 -8.02 -8.56
CA LEU A 77 10.39 -9.43 -8.43
C LEU A 77 10.34 -10.12 -9.80
N ALA A 78 9.71 -9.48 -10.79
CA ALA A 78 9.65 -9.98 -12.16
C ALA A 78 11.05 -10.13 -12.80
N GLY A 79 11.98 -9.21 -12.50
CA GLY A 79 13.38 -9.32 -12.92
C GLY A 79 14.23 -10.32 -12.13
N ALA A 80 13.64 -11.04 -11.16
CA ALA A 80 14.31 -12.01 -10.31
C ALA A 80 13.77 -13.45 -10.46
N THR A 81 12.90 -13.71 -11.44
CA THR A 81 12.29 -15.01 -11.72
C THR A 81 12.31 -15.36 -13.21
N GLY A 82 12.13 -16.63 -13.55
CA GLY A 82 11.79 -17.05 -14.92
C GLY A 82 10.34 -16.77 -15.34
N GLN A 83 9.45 -16.36 -14.41
CA GLN A 83 8.01 -16.18 -14.66
C GLN A 83 7.54 -14.73 -14.40
N PRO A 84 8.00 -13.74 -15.19
CA PRO A 84 7.83 -12.31 -14.89
C PRO A 84 6.37 -11.85 -14.81
N ALA A 85 5.47 -12.37 -15.66
CA ALA A 85 4.06 -12.00 -15.64
C ALA A 85 3.37 -12.45 -14.33
N LEU A 86 3.64 -13.69 -13.90
CA LEU A 86 3.10 -14.23 -12.64
C LEU A 86 3.67 -13.47 -11.43
N ALA A 87 4.95 -13.08 -11.48
CA ALA A 87 5.58 -12.26 -10.45
C ALA A 87 4.92 -10.89 -10.28
N VAL A 88 4.62 -10.19 -11.37
CA VAL A 88 3.92 -8.89 -11.29
C VAL A 88 2.56 -9.05 -10.62
N LEU A 89 1.82 -10.13 -10.92
CA LEU A 89 0.53 -10.41 -10.28
C LEU A 89 0.67 -10.75 -8.79
N LEU A 90 1.59 -11.67 -8.43
CA LEU A 90 1.75 -12.16 -7.06
C LEU A 90 2.49 -11.19 -6.12
N ALA A 91 3.13 -10.15 -6.67
CA ALA A 91 3.63 -9.01 -5.90
C ALA A 91 2.52 -8.14 -5.28
N TRP A 92 1.29 -8.20 -5.81
CA TRP A 92 0.14 -7.52 -5.21
C TRP A 92 -0.44 -8.34 -4.08
N HIS A 93 0.21 -8.24 -2.91
CA HIS A 93 -0.23 -8.89 -1.68
C HIS A 93 -1.71 -8.59 -1.35
N PRO A 94 -2.50 -9.55 -0.84
CA PRO A 94 -3.90 -9.33 -0.52
C PRO A 94 -4.14 -8.15 0.43
N TRP A 95 -3.28 -7.99 1.45
CA TRP A 95 -3.34 -6.87 2.39
C TRP A 95 -3.06 -5.52 1.72
N ALA A 96 -2.14 -5.45 0.74
CA ALA A 96 -1.88 -4.24 -0.03
C ALA A 96 -3.09 -3.80 -0.88
N VAL A 97 -3.83 -4.75 -1.47
CA VAL A 97 -5.08 -4.47 -2.20
C VAL A 97 -6.16 -3.94 -1.24
N VAL A 98 -6.31 -4.55 -0.07
CA VAL A 98 -7.21 -4.07 0.99
C VAL A 98 -6.85 -2.66 1.43
N ARG A 99 -5.56 -2.34 1.61
CA ARG A 99 -5.08 -0.99 1.95
C ARG A 99 -5.42 0.05 0.88
N VAL A 100 -5.32 -0.29 -0.40
CA VAL A 100 -5.74 0.61 -1.49
C VAL A 100 -7.23 0.90 -1.41
N ALA A 101 -8.08 -0.12 -1.24
CA ALA A 101 -9.52 0.06 -1.07
C ALA A 101 -9.87 0.90 0.19
N ALA A 102 -9.14 0.69 1.28
CA ALA A 102 -9.28 1.47 2.51
C ALA A 102 -8.94 2.96 2.30
N TYR A 103 -7.83 3.27 1.61
CA TYR A 103 -7.48 4.65 1.27
C TYR A 103 -8.44 5.30 0.28
N VAL A 104 -9.04 4.56 -0.66
CA VAL A 104 -10.11 5.10 -1.52
C VAL A 104 -11.33 5.49 -0.68
N ALA A 105 -11.78 4.62 0.23
CA ALA A 105 -12.93 4.91 1.11
C ALA A 105 -12.66 6.09 2.07
N LEU A 106 -11.46 6.16 2.66
CA LEU A 106 -11.04 7.31 3.46
C LEU A 106 -10.94 8.58 2.61
N GLY A 107 -10.40 8.50 1.39
CA GLY A 107 -10.27 9.60 0.45
C GLY A 107 -11.61 10.28 0.19
N VAL A 108 -12.65 9.49 -0.12
CA VAL A 108 -14.03 9.99 -0.31
C VAL A 108 -14.55 10.67 0.96
N ALA A 109 -14.39 10.07 2.13
CA ALA A 109 -14.93 10.59 3.40
C ALA A 109 -14.20 11.84 3.95
N LEU A 110 -12.93 12.01 3.58
CA LEU A 110 -12.03 13.04 4.09
C LEU A 110 -11.78 14.19 3.10
N ALA A 111 -12.00 14.01 1.79
CA ALA A 111 -11.98 15.10 0.83
C ALA A 111 -13.21 16.04 1.00
N GLU A 112 -14.34 15.46 1.42
CA GLU A 112 -15.62 16.15 1.52
C GLU A 112 -15.59 17.49 2.30
N PRO A 113 -15.00 17.61 3.51
CA PRO A 113 -15.08 18.84 4.32
C PRO A 113 -14.50 20.08 3.65
N LEU A 114 -13.51 19.95 2.75
CA LEU A 114 -12.90 21.07 2.05
C LEU A 114 -13.47 21.28 0.65
N ALA A 115 -13.82 20.20 -0.06
CA ALA A 115 -14.62 20.26 -1.28
C ALA A 115 -16.01 20.90 -1.04
N ARG A 116 -16.44 20.96 0.23
CA ARG A 116 -17.76 21.37 0.73
C ARG A 116 -18.15 22.83 0.63
N ARG A 117 -17.26 23.74 0.20
CA ARG A 117 -17.47 25.20 0.28
C ARG A 117 -18.64 25.67 -0.61
N GLY A 118 -19.87 25.53 -0.09
CA GLY A 118 -21.14 25.85 -0.76
C GLY A 118 -22.02 24.66 -1.15
N LEU A 119 -21.63 23.40 -0.89
CA LEU A 119 -22.30 22.20 -1.44
C LEU A 119 -23.02 21.31 -0.38
N PRO A 120 -24.13 20.62 -0.74
CA PRO A 120 -24.99 19.86 0.20
C PRO A 120 -24.37 18.56 0.73
N ARG A 121 -24.96 18.02 1.82
CA ARG A 121 -24.87 16.62 2.33
C ARG A 121 -24.42 15.57 1.29
N LEU A 122 -23.17 15.08 1.27
CA LEU A 122 -22.91 13.79 0.63
C LEU A 122 -23.47 12.71 1.56
N PRO A 123 -24.45 11.89 1.11
CA PRO A 123 -25.02 10.85 1.94
C PRO A 123 -23.97 9.77 2.21
N GLY A 124 -23.92 9.27 3.45
CA GLY A 124 -23.09 8.12 3.78
C GLY A 124 -21.61 8.38 4.09
N ARG A 125 -21.16 9.64 4.27
CA ARG A 125 -19.77 9.96 4.72
C ARG A 125 -19.28 9.06 5.86
N GLY A 126 -20.12 8.86 6.88
CA GLY A 126 -19.80 8.00 8.03
C GLY A 126 -19.61 6.52 7.66
N ARG A 127 -20.33 6.01 6.65
CA ARG A 127 -20.16 4.64 6.12
C ARG A 127 -18.82 4.50 5.41
N TRP A 128 -18.44 5.47 4.58
CA TRP A 128 -17.13 5.51 3.91
C TRP A 128 -15.97 5.61 4.91
N LEU A 129 -16.10 6.45 5.94
CA LEU A 129 -15.12 6.55 7.02
C LEU A 129 -14.98 5.23 7.78
N ALA A 130 -16.10 4.61 8.16
CA ALA A 130 -16.10 3.32 8.86
C ALA A 130 -15.52 2.18 8.01
N ALA A 131 -15.89 2.11 6.73
CA ALA A 131 -15.35 1.13 5.78
C ALA A 131 -13.84 1.31 5.57
N GLY A 132 -13.38 2.56 5.47
CA GLY A 132 -11.97 2.90 5.37
C GLY A 132 -11.16 2.48 6.61
N LEU A 133 -11.65 2.81 7.81
CA LEU A 133 -11.01 2.40 9.06
C LEU A 133 -11.01 0.87 9.26
N ALA A 134 -12.13 0.20 8.96
CA ALA A 134 -12.22 -1.26 8.99
C ALA A 134 -11.26 -1.91 7.98
N GLY A 135 -11.11 -1.31 6.80
CA GLY A 135 -10.15 -1.75 5.78
C GLY A 135 -8.69 -1.63 6.24
N LEU A 136 -8.31 -0.55 6.95
CA LEU A 136 -6.96 -0.43 7.52
C LEU A 136 -6.70 -1.45 8.63
N LEU A 137 -7.69 -1.72 9.49
CA LEU A 137 -7.59 -2.79 10.48
C LEU A 137 -7.45 -4.16 9.81
N LEU A 138 -8.18 -4.40 8.73
CA LEU A 138 -8.10 -5.64 7.97
C LEU A 138 -6.75 -5.81 7.24
N ASP A 139 -6.19 -4.76 6.63
CA ASP A 139 -4.82 -4.77 6.07
C ASP A 139 -3.80 -5.18 7.14
N VAL A 140 -3.85 -4.54 8.31
CA VAL A 140 -2.96 -4.86 9.44
C VAL A 140 -3.11 -6.32 9.89
N LEU A 141 -4.34 -6.81 10.08
CA LEU A 141 -4.60 -8.18 10.53
C LEU A 141 -4.15 -9.22 9.50
N LEU A 142 -4.48 -8.99 8.21
CA LEU A 142 -4.04 -9.86 7.11
C LEU A 142 -2.51 -9.86 6.98
N LYS A 143 -1.86 -8.69 7.09
CA LYS A 143 -0.40 -8.59 7.02
C LYS A 143 0.27 -9.32 8.20
N ALA A 144 -0.17 -9.05 9.43
CA ALA A 144 0.39 -9.67 10.64
C ALA A 144 0.30 -11.20 10.63
N THR A 145 -0.78 -11.76 10.08
CA THR A 145 -1.03 -13.21 10.07
C THR A 145 -0.53 -13.92 8.81
N LEU A 146 -0.68 -13.30 7.63
CA LEU A 146 -0.43 -13.95 6.35
C LEU A 146 0.91 -13.62 5.71
N ALA A 147 1.64 -12.57 6.13
CA ALA A 147 2.88 -12.16 5.46
C ALA A 147 3.90 -13.30 5.32
N GLN A 148 4.23 -13.98 6.43
CA GLN A 148 5.19 -15.09 6.39
C GLN A 148 4.64 -16.35 5.70
N LEU A 149 3.32 -16.56 5.71
CA LEU A 149 2.69 -17.66 4.97
C LEU A 149 2.76 -17.41 3.46
N TRP A 150 2.35 -16.21 3.01
CA TRP A 150 2.43 -15.77 1.62
C TRP A 150 3.85 -15.84 1.09
N ARG A 151 4.84 -15.37 1.88
CA ARG A 151 6.25 -15.50 1.50
C ARG A 151 6.63 -16.95 1.22
N ARG A 152 6.33 -17.87 2.14
CA ARG A 152 6.74 -19.29 2.03
C ARG A 152 5.99 -20.03 0.92
N ALA A 153 4.70 -19.79 0.76
CA ALA A 153 3.84 -20.53 -0.16
C ALA A 153 3.81 -19.95 -1.59
N VAL A 154 4.07 -18.64 -1.74
CA VAL A 154 3.86 -17.92 -3.01
C VAL A 154 5.17 -17.30 -3.53
N LEU A 155 5.90 -16.55 -2.70
CA LEU A 155 7.07 -15.79 -3.16
C LEU A 155 8.34 -16.65 -3.24
N LEU A 156 8.56 -17.57 -2.30
CA LEU A 156 9.73 -18.45 -2.30
C LEU A 156 9.79 -19.35 -3.54
N PRO A 157 8.72 -20.09 -3.91
CA PRO A 157 8.73 -20.96 -5.08
C PRO A 157 8.88 -20.21 -6.41
N LEU A 158 8.48 -18.93 -6.44
CA LEU A 158 8.63 -18.07 -7.61
C LEU A 158 10.07 -17.51 -7.76
N LEU A 159 10.86 -17.53 -6.68
CA LEU A 159 12.25 -17.05 -6.63
C LEU A 159 13.29 -18.18 -6.75
N GLN A 160 12.85 -19.40 -7.00
CA GLN A 160 13.66 -20.60 -7.26
C GLN A 160 13.72 -20.92 -8.76
#